data_AF-A0A0F9QHY3-F1
#
_entry.id   AF-A0A0F9QHY3-F1
#
_cell.length_a   1.000
_cell.length_b   1.000
_cell.length_c   1.000
_cell.angle_alpha   90.00
_cell.angle_beta   90.00
_cell.angle_gamma   90.00
#
_symmetry.space_group_name_H-M   'P 1'
#
loop_
_entity.id
_entity.type
_entity.pdbx_description
1 polymer ?
#
loop_
_entity_poly.entity_id
_entity_poly.type
_entity_poly.pdbx_seq_one_letter_code
_entity_poly.pdbx_strand_id
1 'polypeptide(L)'
;MTTASPKQQLDELKALKGSLSRQIGQAKKAGEEPETLIHRLKAVSDELKAVQKAQKSQLNKAENTQTSSEPPFPDIARASAVANPIQNLSSKPVHHLVAVVRGSEAEAGWDRFVKNHPAATPYHFINIRRFIEQTYGHTTHYCYALSADGEILGVLPLVQLSSKLFGNFVVSVPYFNYGGLLTNSQEAATRLVAAANEWRQSMGASHIELRHLQDSELELPQRLDKVTFLLPLPPTTELLWQTFRPKLRAQIRRAEREDPELMIGGPELLGPFYDVFACNMRDLGTPVYGKDFFLNLLQHLGESARLVVVKLNGKPAGCAFLMGYAEQMEIPWASTLREFNTTGINMFMYWKVLEFAISQGYKVFDFGRCSKDSGTYKFKEQWGAQPIPMHWDYCLPPGENLPELNPNNPKFKLLIAVWQRLPVWLTRLIGPHIVKSLP
;
A
#
# COMPACT_ATOMS: atom_id res chain seq x y z
N MET A 1 9.45 43.66 26.31
CA MET A 1 8.54 42.56 26.66
C MET A 1 8.32 41.74 25.40
N THR A 2 8.96 40.58 25.31
CA THR A 2 8.86 39.65 24.18
C THR A 2 7.45 39.06 24.16
N THR A 3 6.67 39.37 23.13
CA THR A 3 5.35 38.76 22.91
C THR A 3 5.54 37.27 22.63
N ALA A 4 4.87 36.41 23.40
CA ALA A 4 4.92 34.96 23.21
C ALA A 4 4.48 34.60 21.78
N SER A 5 5.14 33.61 21.16
CA SER A 5 4.74 33.15 19.83
C SER A 5 3.30 32.58 19.86
N PRO A 6 2.53 32.66 18.76
CA PRO A 6 1.16 32.13 18.71
C PRO A 6 1.04 30.64 19.11
N LYS A 7 2.10 29.86 18.87
CA LYS A 7 2.20 28.45 19.28
C LYS A 7 2.34 28.31 20.80
N GLN A 8 3.19 29.13 21.42
CA GLN A 8 3.36 29.17 22.88
C GLN A 8 2.05 29.58 23.58
N GLN A 9 1.37 30.61 23.08
CA GLN A 9 0.08 31.06 23.63
C GLN A 9 -0.98 29.95 23.56
N LEU A 10 -1.02 29.18 22.46
CA LEU A 10 -1.97 28.08 22.31
C LEU A 10 -1.68 26.92 23.28
N ASP A 11 -0.42 26.60 23.51
CA ASP A 11 0.00 25.52 24.40
C ASP A 11 -0.20 25.90 25.88
N GLU A 12 0.02 27.16 26.24
CA GLU A 12 -0.32 27.72 27.56
C GLU A 12 -1.82 27.66 27.84
N LEU A 13 -2.67 28.06 26.89
CA LEU A 13 -4.13 28.00 27.04
C LEU A 13 -4.64 26.55 27.16
N LYS A 14 -4.05 25.59 26.43
CA LYS A 14 -4.38 24.15 26.58
C LYS A 14 -3.99 23.62 27.95
N ALA A 15 -2.79 23.97 28.42
CA ALA A 15 -2.30 23.56 29.74
C ALA A 15 -3.19 24.12 30.85
N LEU A 16 -3.56 25.40 30.75
CA LEU A 16 -4.45 26.08 31.69
C LEU A 16 -5.86 25.46 31.70
N LYS A 17 -6.42 25.17 30.52
CA LYS A 17 -7.71 24.46 30.38
C LYS A 17 -7.67 23.08 31.05
N GLY A 18 -6.60 22.32 30.83
CA GLY A 18 -6.40 21.01 31.45
C GLY A 18 -6.18 21.07 32.97
N SER A 19 -5.60 22.15 33.48
CA SER A 19 -5.46 22.40 34.92
C SER A 19 -6.81 22.74 35.57
N LEU A 20 -7.57 23.67 34.99
CA LEU A 20 -8.90 24.06 35.49
C LEU A 20 -9.88 22.89 35.48
N SER A 21 -9.85 22.04 34.45
CA SER A 21 -10.69 20.84 34.42
C SER A 21 -10.38 19.86 35.56
N ARG A 22 -9.10 19.76 35.98
CA ARG A 22 -8.70 18.92 37.11
C ARG A 22 -9.14 19.53 38.44
N GLN A 23 -8.97 20.85 38.60
CA GLN A 23 -9.40 21.59 39.81
C GLN A 23 -10.91 21.52 40.03
N ILE A 24 -11.73 21.62 38.96
CA ILE A 24 -13.18 21.44 39.04
C ILE A 24 -13.53 20.02 39.54
N GLY A 25 -12.81 19.01 39.04
CA GLY A 25 -12.98 17.62 39.49
C GLY A 25 -12.62 17.41 40.97
N GLN A 26 -11.64 18.16 41.48
CA GLN A 26 -11.23 18.13 42.89
C GLN A 26 -12.24 18.86 43.78
N ALA A 27 -12.67 20.08 43.41
CA ALA A 27 -13.67 20.86 44.14
C ALA A 27 -14.99 20.10 44.31
N LYS A 28 -15.47 19.45 43.22
CA LYS A 28 -16.66 18.60 43.27
C LYS A 28 -16.53 17.39 44.20
N LYS A 29 -15.33 16.83 44.34
CA LYS A 29 -15.05 15.71 45.26
C LYS A 29 -14.94 16.18 46.71
N ALA A 30 -14.55 17.43 46.93
CA ALA A 30 -14.43 18.04 48.25
C ALA A 30 -15.75 18.66 48.77
N GLY A 31 -16.82 18.65 47.96
CA GLY A 31 -18.11 19.26 48.32
C GLY A 31 -18.13 20.79 48.20
N GLU A 32 -17.16 21.37 47.48
CA GLU A 32 -17.05 22.81 47.24
C GLU A 32 -17.82 23.23 45.98
N GLU A 33 -18.36 24.45 46.00
CA GLU A 33 -19.03 25.14 44.88
C GLU A 33 -18.02 25.49 43.75
N PRO A 34 -18.04 24.82 42.58
CA PRO A 34 -17.01 25.02 41.55
C PRO A 34 -17.39 26.11 40.53
N GLU A 35 -18.43 26.91 40.79
CA GLU A 35 -19.02 27.83 39.81
C GLU A 35 -18.01 28.82 39.22
N THR A 36 -17.14 29.39 40.06
CA THR A 36 -16.09 30.32 39.62
C THR A 36 -15.07 29.65 38.71
N LEU A 37 -14.71 28.39 38.98
CA LEU A 37 -13.78 27.60 38.16
C LEU A 37 -14.41 27.22 36.81
N ILE A 38 -15.71 26.91 36.81
CA ILE A 38 -16.48 26.63 35.58
C ILE A 38 -16.55 27.87 34.69
N HIS A 39 -16.82 29.04 35.27
CA HIS A 39 -16.84 30.30 34.53
C HIS A 39 -15.46 30.62 33.92
N ARG A 40 -14.38 30.40 34.68
CA ARG A 40 -13.01 30.58 34.21
C ARG A 40 -12.63 29.59 33.11
N LEU A 41 -13.05 28.32 33.23
CA LEU A 41 -12.86 27.32 32.18
C LEU A 41 -13.56 27.71 30.88
N LYS A 42 -14.77 28.26 30.98
CA LYS A 42 -15.53 28.74 29.82
C LYS A 42 -14.79 29.87 29.10
N ALA A 43 -14.32 30.88 29.84
CA ALA A 43 -13.53 31.99 29.30
C ALA A 43 -12.26 31.51 28.57
N VAL A 44 -11.47 30.65 29.21
CA VAL A 44 -10.26 30.06 28.60
C VAL A 44 -10.59 29.24 27.35
N SER A 45 -11.72 28.53 27.36
CA SER A 45 -12.16 27.73 26.22
C SER A 45 -12.64 28.60 25.04
N ASP A 46 -13.22 29.76 25.30
CA ASP A 46 -13.63 30.71 24.27
C ASP A 46 -12.43 31.49 23.71
N GLU A 47 -11.47 31.85 24.55
CA GLU A 47 -10.19 32.43 24.12
C GLU A 47 -9.39 31.46 23.24
N LEU A 48 -9.32 30.19 23.63
CA LEU A 48 -8.65 29.15 22.84
C LEU A 48 -9.31 28.97 21.46
N LYS A 49 -10.65 29.05 21.37
CA LYS A 49 -11.37 29.04 20.08
C LYS A 49 -11.05 30.29 19.25
N ALA A 50 -10.97 31.47 19.89
CA ALA A 50 -10.66 32.72 19.21
C ALA A 50 -9.24 32.71 18.60
N VAL A 51 -8.25 32.25 19.37
CA VAL A 51 -6.86 32.11 18.91
C VAL A 51 -6.75 31.09 17.77
N GLN A 52 -7.42 29.94 17.87
CA GLN A 52 -7.46 28.95 16.79
C GLN A 52 -8.14 29.49 15.52
N LYS A 53 -9.22 30.25 15.67
CA LYS A 53 -9.91 30.89 14.54
C LYS A 53 -9.03 31.96 13.88
N ALA A 54 -8.31 32.75 14.67
CA ALA A 54 -7.37 33.75 14.17
C ALA A 54 -6.20 33.10 13.42
N GLN A 55 -5.63 32.01 13.95
CA GLN A 55 -4.55 31.26 13.30
C GLN A 55 -5.02 30.65 11.96
N LYS A 56 -6.23 30.06 11.93
CA LYS A 56 -6.84 29.55 10.70
C LYS A 56 -7.08 30.68 9.69
N SER A 57 -7.54 31.85 10.12
CA SER A 57 -7.73 33.00 9.23
C SER A 57 -6.40 33.58 8.72
N GLN A 58 -5.33 33.53 9.50
CA GLN A 58 -3.99 33.95 9.07
C GLN A 58 -3.39 32.96 8.07
N LEU A 59 -3.54 31.65 8.28
CA LEU A 59 -3.16 30.61 7.31
C LEU A 59 -3.91 30.82 5.98
N ASN A 60 -5.23 30.98 6.02
CA ASN A 60 -6.02 31.24 4.82
C ASN A 60 -5.68 32.58 4.12
N LYS A 61 -5.27 33.61 4.87
CA LYS A 61 -4.81 34.89 4.29
C LYS A 61 -3.40 34.79 3.69
N ALA A 62 -2.51 34.02 4.31
CA ALA A 62 -1.19 33.71 3.77
C ALA A 62 -1.32 32.91 2.46
N GLU A 63 -2.25 31.96 2.39
CA GLU A 63 -2.62 31.21 1.17
C GLU A 63 -3.15 32.14 0.06
N ASN A 64 -3.98 33.14 0.38
CA ASN A 64 -4.52 34.08 -0.62
C ASN A 64 -3.51 35.13 -1.13
N THR A 65 -2.43 35.40 -0.39
CA THR A 65 -1.42 36.40 -0.80
C THR A 65 -0.29 35.76 -1.62
N GLN A 66 -0.22 34.43 -1.67
CA GLN A 66 0.68 33.64 -2.53
C GLN A 66 -0.08 33.03 -3.72
N THR A 67 -0.78 33.84 -4.50
CA THR A 67 -1.30 33.41 -5.81
C THR A 67 -0.17 33.47 -6.85
N SER A 68 0.78 32.53 -6.77
CA SER A 68 1.66 32.09 -7.87
C SER A 68 2.58 30.92 -7.47
N SER A 69 2.03 29.80 -6.99
CA SER A 69 2.64 28.46 -7.14
C SER A 69 1.81 27.42 -6.39
N GLU A 70 1.25 26.46 -7.13
CA GLU A 70 0.67 25.15 -6.76
C GLU A 70 -0.17 24.98 -5.46
N PRO A 71 -1.30 24.25 -5.52
CA PRO A 71 -2.10 23.96 -4.32
C PRO A 71 -1.29 23.20 -3.24
N PRO A 72 -1.57 23.41 -1.94
CA PRO A 72 -0.82 22.81 -0.83
C PRO A 72 -0.95 21.28 -0.74
N PHE A 73 -1.93 20.72 -1.45
CA PHE A 73 -2.04 19.29 -1.72
C PHE A 73 -1.88 19.10 -3.23
N PRO A 74 -1.04 18.17 -3.69
CA PRO A 74 -1.07 17.80 -5.09
C PRO A 74 -2.49 17.30 -5.40
N ASP A 75 -3.09 17.86 -6.46
CA ASP A 75 -4.42 17.48 -6.93
C ASP A 75 -4.49 15.95 -7.01
N ILE A 76 -5.54 15.31 -6.48
CA ILE A 76 -5.66 13.83 -6.54
C ILE A 76 -5.55 13.35 -7.99
N ALA A 77 -6.02 14.14 -8.96
CA ALA A 77 -5.87 13.86 -10.38
C ALA A 77 -4.40 13.94 -10.88
N ARG A 78 -3.53 14.70 -10.21
CA ARG A 78 -2.08 14.80 -10.50
C ARG A 78 -1.22 13.89 -9.62
N ALA A 79 -1.58 13.70 -8.36
CA ALA A 79 -0.88 12.85 -7.38
C ALA A 79 -1.10 11.37 -7.72
N SER A 80 -2.30 11.03 -8.15
CA SER A 80 -2.75 9.68 -8.51
C SER A 80 -3.13 9.66 -9.99
N ALA A 81 -2.27 10.16 -10.89
CA ALA A 81 -2.41 9.82 -12.30
C ALA A 81 -2.04 8.34 -12.48
N VAL A 82 -2.91 7.47 -11.98
CA VAL A 82 -2.98 6.08 -12.36
C VAL A 82 -3.31 6.12 -13.84
N ALA A 83 -2.27 6.27 -14.66
CA ALA A 83 -2.42 6.37 -16.08
C ALA A 83 -2.96 5.05 -16.62
N ASN A 84 -3.72 5.12 -17.71
CA ASN A 84 -4.19 3.93 -18.39
C ASN A 84 -2.98 3.04 -18.79
N PRO A 85 -3.00 1.73 -18.55
CA PRO A 85 -1.95 0.82 -19.01
C PRO A 85 -1.72 0.90 -20.53
N ILE A 86 -2.74 1.23 -21.30
CA ILE A 86 -2.66 1.51 -22.74
C ILE A 86 -2.68 3.02 -22.94
N GLN A 87 -1.56 3.54 -23.42
CA GLN A 87 -1.43 4.90 -23.88
C GLN A 87 -1.39 4.92 -25.41
N ASN A 88 -1.73 6.04 -26.03
CA ASN A 88 -1.58 6.26 -27.47
C ASN A 88 -0.40 7.19 -27.76
N LEU A 89 0.77 6.86 -27.20
CA LEU A 89 1.99 7.68 -27.34
C LEU A 89 2.78 7.38 -28.61
N SER A 90 2.51 6.26 -29.27
CA SER A 90 3.16 5.87 -30.52
C SER A 90 2.14 5.50 -31.60
N SER A 91 2.35 6.01 -32.80
CA SER A 91 1.59 5.66 -34.00
C SER A 91 2.29 4.60 -34.87
N LYS A 92 3.45 4.08 -34.42
CA LYS A 92 4.20 3.07 -35.16
C LYS A 92 3.47 1.73 -35.12
N PRO A 93 3.41 1.00 -36.26
CA PRO A 93 2.81 -0.33 -36.29
C PRO A 93 3.69 -1.33 -35.54
N VAL A 94 3.07 -2.36 -34.99
CA VAL A 94 3.80 -3.47 -34.39
C VAL A 94 4.41 -4.30 -35.53
N HIS A 95 5.74 -4.40 -35.58
CA HIS A 95 6.44 -5.20 -36.57
C HIS A 95 6.65 -6.63 -36.07
N HIS A 96 7.07 -6.79 -34.80
CA HIS A 96 7.47 -8.07 -34.25
C HIS A 96 7.09 -8.20 -32.77
N LEU A 97 6.75 -9.42 -32.33
CA LEU A 97 6.57 -9.74 -30.91
C LEU A 97 7.71 -10.62 -30.44
N VAL A 98 8.34 -10.25 -29.33
CA VAL A 98 9.34 -11.08 -28.66
C VAL A 98 8.68 -11.80 -27.50
N ALA A 99 8.63 -13.13 -27.58
CA ALA A 99 7.94 -13.97 -26.59
C ALA A 99 8.60 -13.94 -25.20
N VAL A 100 9.94 -13.90 -25.14
CA VAL A 100 10.66 -13.87 -23.86
C VAL A 100 11.85 -12.92 -23.97
N VAL A 101 11.90 -11.92 -23.10
CA VAL A 101 13.07 -11.04 -22.93
C VAL A 101 14.28 -11.85 -22.47
N ARG A 102 15.37 -11.78 -23.24
CA ARG A 102 16.62 -12.51 -22.98
C ARG A 102 17.83 -11.66 -23.32
N GLY A 103 18.83 -11.70 -22.46
CA GLY A 103 20.09 -10.99 -22.66
C GLY A 103 20.07 -9.57 -22.09
N SER A 104 21.25 -9.06 -21.74
CA SER A 104 21.41 -7.81 -21.02
C SER A 104 20.88 -6.59 -21.77
N GLU A 105 21.02 -6.56 -23.10
CA GLU A 105 20.56 -5.44 -23.92
C GLU A 105 19.02 -5.37 -24.00
N ALA A 106 18.36 -6.51 -24.24
CA ALA A 106 16.91 -6.57 -24.28
C ALA A 106 16.28 -6.25 -22.92
N GLU A 107 16.88 -6.73 -21.82
CA GLU A 107 16.47 -6.42 -20.46
C GLU A 107 16.63 -4.92 -20.15
N ALA A 108 17.74 -4.31 -20.57
CA ALA A 108 17.93 -2.86 -20.43
C ALA A 108 16.95 -2.05 -21.30
N GLY A 109 16.59 -2.57 -22.47
CA GLY A 109 15.54 -2.01 -23.33
C GLY A 109 14.17 -2.02 -22.65
N TRP A 110 13.80 -3.16 -22.07
CA TRP A 110 12.57 -3.32 -21.29
C TRP A 110 12.50 -2.31 -20.14
N ASP A 111 13.52 -2.26 -19.28
CA ASP A 111 13.51 -1.37 -18.12
C ASP A 111 13.50 0.10 -18.53
N ARG A 112 14.11 0.45 -19.67
CA ARG A 112 14.03 1.81 -20.25
C ARG A 112 12.61 2.15 -20.70
N PHE A 113 11.92 1.24 -21.37
CA PHE A 113 10.52 1.42 -21.75
C PHE A 113 9.65 1.62 -20.50
N VAL A 114 9.76 0.70 -19.52
CA VAL A 114 9.00 0.76 -18.26
C VAL A 114 9.25 2.08 -17.55
N LYS A 115 10.51 2.49 -17.37
CA LYS A 115 10.85 3.75 -16.69
C LYS A 115 10.21 4.99 -17.31
N ASN A 116 10.00 4.99 -18.63
CA ASN A 116 9.45 6.12 -19.37
C ASN A 116 7.92 6.05 -19.54
N HIS A 117 7.27 4.96 -19.13
CA HIS A 117 5.83 4.80 -19.29
C HIS A 117 5.08 5.41 -18.10
N PRO A 118 4.05 6.27 -18.32
CA PRO A 118 3.38 6.99 -17.23
C PRO A 118 2.59 6.08 -16.27
N ALA A 119 2.13 4.92 -16.74
CA ALA A 119 1.42 3.92 -15.92
C ALA A 119 2.37 2.90 -15.24
N ALA A 120 3.68 3.09 -15.34
CA ALA A 120 4.63 2.12 -14.81
C ALA A 120 4.62 2.06 -13.27
N THR A 121 4.85 0.85 -12.78
CA THR A 121 4.93 0.51 -11.36
C THR A 121 6.23 -0.27 -11.15
N PRO A 122 6.75 -0.40 -9.91
CA PRO A 122 7.96 -1.18 -9.67
C PRO A 122 7.81 -2.65 -10.10
N TYR A 123 6.58 -3.15 -10.21
CA TYR A 123 6.24 -4.54 -10.53
C TYR A 123 6.51 -4.93 -11.98
N HIS A 124 6.70 -3.97 -12.89
CA HIS A 124 6.96 -4.25 -14.30
C HIS A 124 8.44 -4.48 -14.62
N PHE A 125 9.38 -4.12 -13.73
CA PHE A 125 10.81 -4.17 -14.01
C PHE A 125 11.38 -5.60 -14.04
N ILE A 126 12.49 -5.79 -14.77
CA ILE A 126 13.16 -7.10 -14.90
C ILE A 126 13.67 -7.63 -13.56
N ASN A 127 14.02 -6.77 -12.59
CA ASN A 127 14.43 -7.22 -11.25
C ASN A 127 13.31 -7.99 -10.53
N ILE A 128 12.04 -7.68 -10.79
CA ILE A 128 10.91 -8.43 -10.23
C ILE A 128 10.79 -9.82 -10.84
N ARG A 129 11.07 -9.97 -12.15
CA ARG A 129 11.21 -11.29 -12.78
C ARG A 129 12.28 -12.13 -12.07
N ARG A 130 13.47 -11.55 -11.88
CA ARG A 130 14.62 -12.21 -11.23
C ARG A 130 14.30 -12.60 -9.79
N PHE A 131 13.61 -11.73 -9.06
CA PHE A 131 13.12 -12.00 -7.71
C PHE A 131 12.21 -13.24 -7.68
N ILE A 132 11.22 -13.31 -8.58
CA ILE A 132 10.25 -14.41 -8.65
C ILE A 132 10.94 -15.73 -8.99
N GLU A 133 11.82 -15.71 -10.00
CA GLU A 133 12.62 -16.86 -10.43
C GLU A 133 13.54 -17.36 -9.32
N GLN A 134 14.29 -16.45 -8.68
CA GLN A 134 15.19 -16.79 -7.58
C GLN A 134 14.45 -17.36 -6.36
N THR A 135 13.30 -16.79 -6.01
CA THR A 135 12.62 -17.12 -4.75
C THR A 135 11.83 -18.42 -4.85
N TYR A 136 11.14 -18.66 -5.97
CA TYR A 136 10.22 -19.79 -6.09
C TYR A 136 10.38 -20.62 -7.36
N GLY A 137 11.23 -20.20 -8.30
CA GLY A 137 11.48 -20.93 -9.54
C GLY A 137 10.28 -20.98 -10.48
N HIS A 138 9.39 -19.99 -10.42
CA HIS A 138 8.25 -19.93 -11.33
C HIS A 138 8.70 -19.68 -12.77
N THR A 139 8.03 -20.33 -13.72
CA THR A 139 8.20 -20.06 -15.15
C THR A 139 7.69 -18.65 -15.46
N THR A 140 8.53 -17.82 -16.07
CA THR A 140 8.18 -16.46 -16.49
C THR A 140 8.15 -16.35 -18.02
N HIS A 141 7.29 -15.46 -18.53
CA HIS A 141 7.14 -15.17 -19.96
C HIS A 141 6.91 -13.68 -20.17
N TYR A 142 8.00 -12.92 -20.00
CA TYR A 142 7.99 -11.47 -20.14
C TYR A 142 8.12 -11.15 -21.62
N CYS A 143 7.00 -10.87 -22.28
CA CYS A 143 6.91 -10.61 -23.72
C CYS A 143 6.76 -9.11 -24.03
N TYR A 144 7.26 -8.68 -25.19
CA TYR A 144 7.21 -7.27 -25.60
C TYR A 144 7.04 -7.10 -27.11
N ALA A 145 6.46 -5.97 -27.50
CA ALA A 145 6.19 -5.60 -28.89
C ALA A 145 7.25 -4.63 -29.40
N LEU A 146 7.68 -4.81 -30.65
CA LEU A 146 8.67 -3.97 -31.32
C LEU A 146 8.09 -3.33 -32.59
N SER A 147 8.45 -2.08 -32.85
CA SER A 147 8.34 -1.44 -34.15
C SER A 147 9.41 -1.96 -35.13
N ALA A 148 9.33 -1.54 -36.39
CA ALA A 148 10.30 -1.92 -37.43
C ALA A 148 11.73 -1.41 -37.16
N ASP A 149 11.87 -0.28 -36.46
CA ASP A 149 13.16 0.32 -36.06
C ASP A 149 13.65 -0.14 -34.69
N GLY A 150 12.97 -1.12 -34.06
CA GLY A 150 13.40 -1.73 -32.80
C GLY A 150 12.98 -0.97 -31.53
N GLU A 151 12.07 0.00 -31.63
CA GLU A 151 11.45 0.63 -30.47
C GLU A 151 10.49 -0.35 -29.77
N ILE A 152 10.56 -0.45 -28.45
CA ILE A 152 9.57 -1.19 -27.67
C ILE A 152 8.27 -0.37 -27.62
N LEU A 153 7.18 -0.98 -28.10
CA LEU A 153 5.84 -0.38 -28.12
C LEU A 153 4.97 -0.84 -26.96
N GLY A 154 5.37 -1.91 -26.27
CA GLY A 154 4.64 -2.43 -25.13
C GLY A 154 5.32 -3.63 -24.49
N VAL A 155 5.05 -3.84 -23.22
CA VAL A 155 5.58 -4.93 -22.40
C VAL A 155 4.45 -5.61 -21.63
N LEU A 156 4.57 -6.93 -21.44
CA LEU A 156 3.61 -7.72 -20.69
C LEU A 156 4.35 -8.76 -19.84
N PRO A 157 4.53 -8.52 -18.52
CA PRO A 157 5.04 -9.54 -17.62
C PRO A 157 3.99 -10.63 -17.43
N LEU A 158 4.43 -11.89 -17.41
CA LEU A 158 3.58 -13.05 -17.14
C LEU A 158 4.35 -14.09 -16.35
N VAL A 159 3.66 -14.73 -15.40
CA VAL A 159 4.21 -15.78 -14.55
C VAL A 159 3.22 -16.92 -14.43
N GLN A 160 3.70 -18.15 -14.62
CA GLN A 160 2.90 -19.36 -14.45
C GLN A 160 2.90 -19.81 -12.99
N LEU A 161 1.70 -19.95 -12.43
CA LEU A 161 1.48 -20.59 -11.14
C LEU A 161 0.83 -21.96 -11.38
N SER A 162 1.59 -23.03 -11.11
CA SER A 162 1.15 -24.40 -11.33
C SER A 162 1.33 -25.24 -10.07
N SER A 163 0.24 -25.82 -9.59
CA SER A 163 0.25 -26.73 -8.44
C SER A 163 -0.92 -27.73 -8.52
N LYS A 164 -0.77 -28.85 -7.82
CA LYS A 164 -1.87 -29.83 -7.70
C LYS A 164 -3.04 -29.32 -6.86
N LEU A 165 -2.81 -28.33 -5.99
CA LEU A 165 -3.82 -27.82 -5.05
C LEU A 165 -4.66 -26.68 -5.64
N PHE A 166 -4.01 -25.77 -6.38
CA PHE A 166 -4.64 -24.57 -6.94
C PHE A 166 -4.81 -24.63 -8.46
N GLY A 167 -4.33 -25.70 -9.09
CA GLY A 167 -4.36 -25.86 -10.55
C GLY A 167 -3.22 -25.11 -11.25
N ASN A 168 -3.42 -24.85 -12.54
CA ASN A 168 -2.45 -24.23 -13.42
C ASN A 168 -3.07 -22.97 -14.06
N PHE A 169 -2.46 -21.82 -13.84
CA PHE A 169 -2.92 -20.54 -14.37
C PHE A 169 -1.75 -19.57 -14.52
N VAL A 170 -1.99 -18.46 -15.21
CA VAL A 170 -1.00 -17.41 -15.43
C VAL A 170 -1.50 -16.12 -14.78
N VAL A 171 -0.59 -15.39 -14.16
CA VAL A 171 -0.86 -14.04 -13.66
C VAL A 171 0.18 -13.09 -14.23
N SER A 172 -0.20 -11.85 -14.46
CA SER A 172 0.74 -10.80 -14.88
C SER A 172 1.90 -10.67 -13.90
N VAL A 173 1.59 -10.47 -12.62
CA VAL A 173 2.58 -10.44 -11.54
C VAL A 173 1.99 -11.10 -10.27
N PRO A 174 2.57 -12.20 -9.76
CA PRO A 174 2.13 -12.86 -8.53
C PRO A 174 2.58 -12.06 -7.28
N TYR A 175 1.92 -12.30 -6.15
CA TYR A 175 2.22 -11.70 -4.82
C TYR A 175 2.00 -10.19 -4.68
N PHE A 176 1.99 -9.47 -5.79
CA PHE A 176 1.75 -8.04 -5.88
C PHE A 176 0.36 -7.77 -6.47
N ASN A 177 -0.13 -6.56 -6.26
CA ASN A 177 -1.54 -6.24 -6.48
C ASN A 177 -1.83 -5.77 -7.91
N TYR A 178 -0.82 -5.28 -8.62
CA TYR A 178 -0.90 -4.72 -9.96
C TYR A 178 0.46 -4.84 -10.65
N GLY A 179 0.51 -4.58 -11.95
CA GLY A 179 1.72 -4.77 -12.76
C GLY A 179 1.45 -5.46 -14.09
N GLY A 180 0.27 -5.23 -14.68
CA GLY A 180 -0.18 -5.88 -15.90
C GLY A 180 0.50 -5.37 -17.16
N LEU A 181 -0.30 -5.23 -18.20
CA LEU A 181 0.12 -4.73 -19.51
C LEU A 181 0.58 -3.26 -19.42
N LEU A 182 1.60 -2.88 -20.17
CA LEU A 182 1.94 -1.48 -20.46
C LEU A 182 2.20 -1.32 -21.96
N THR A 183 1.47 -0.45 -22.65
CA THR A 183 1.70 -0.19 -24.08
C THR A 183 1.53 1.27 -24.47
N ASN A 184 2.24 1.68 -25.51
CA ASN A 184 2.12 2.98 -26.16
C ASN A 184 1.21 2.96 -27.40
N SER A 185 0.54 1.84 -27.67
CA SER A 185 -0.51 1.75 -28.68
C SER A 185 -1.53 0.65 -28.39
N GLN A 186 -2.76 0.83 -28.88
CA GLN A 186 -3.82 -0.19 -28.82
C GLN A 186 -3.44 -1.47 -29.59
N GLU A 187 -2.78 -1.34 -30.75
CA GLU A 187 -2.35 -2.49 -31.56
C GLU A 187 -1.38 -3.39 -30.76
N ALA A 188 -0.40 -2.79 -30.07
CA ALA A 188 0.52 -3.54 -29.22
C ALA A 188 -0.20 -4.29 -28.10
N ALA A 189 -1.20 -3.65 -27.49
CA ALA A 189 -2.00 -4.27 -26.43
C ALA A 189 -2.73 -5.52 -26.92
N THR A 190 -3.51 -5.39 -28.01
CA THR A 190 -4.25 -6.52 -28.59
C THR A 190 -3.32 -7.67 -28.98
N ARG A 191 -2.17 -7.36 -29.62
CA ARG A 191 -1.23 -8.38 -30.07
C ARG A 191 -0.49 -9.07 -28.92
N LEU A 192 -0.10 -8.35 -27.88
CA LEU A 192 0.53 -8.93 -26.70
C LEU A 192 -0.43 -9.85 -25.93
N VAL A 193 -1.68 -9.43 -25.77
CA VAL A 193 -2.72 -10.24 -25.12
C VAL A 193 -3.04 -11.51 -25.91
N ALA A 194 -3.10 -11.41 -27.25
CA ALA A 194 -3.27 -12.58 -28.11
C ALA A 194 -2.12 -13.57 -27.95
N ALA A 195 -0.87 -13.10 -28.02
CA ALA A 195 0.31 -13.94 -27.83
C ALA A 195 0.38 -14.55 -26.42
N ALA A 196 -0.02 -13.80 -25.39
CA ALA A 196 -0.13 -14.32 -24.03
C ALA A 196 -1.16 -15.47 -23.95
N ASN A 197 -2.30 -15.35 -24.62
CA ASN A 197 -3.32 -16.38 -24.66
C ASN A 197 -2.88 -17.63 -25.45
N GLU A 198 -2.06 -17.48 -26.49
CA GLU A 198 -1.40 -18.62 -27.16
C GLU A 198 -0.45 -19.33 -26.19
N TRP A 199 0.36 -18.58 -25.43
CA TRP A 199 1.25 -19.15 -24.42
C TRP A 199 0.47 -19.89 -23.32
N ARG A 200 -0.63 -19.29 -22.81
CA ARG A 200 -1.56 -19.94 -21.87
C ARG A 200 -2.02 -21.30 -22.39
N GLN A 201 -2.45 -21.38 -23.66
CA GLN A 201 -2.89 -22.63 -24.29
C GLN A 201 -1.76 -23.65 -24.36
N SER A 202 -0.56 -23.24 -24.78
CA SER A 202 0.61 -24.14 -24.91
C SER A 202 1.01 -24.83 -23.60
N MET A 203 0.76 -24.17 -22.46
CA MET A 203 1.06 -24.70 -21.13
C MET A 203 -0.14 -25.36 -20.44
N GLY A 204 -1.30 -25.41 -21.08
CA GLY A 204 -2.54 -25.93 -20.47
C GLY A 204 -2.96 -25.13 -19.24
N ALA A 205 -2.70 -23.82 -19.21
CA ALA A 205 -3.15 -22.94 -18.13
C ALA A 205 -4.63 -22.60 -18.30
N SER A 206 -5.38 -22.67 -17.20
CA SER A 206 -6.83 -22.43 -17.19
C SER A 206 -7.22 -21.00 -17.56
N HIS A 207 -6.43 -20.01 -17.17
CA HIS A 207 -6.69 -18.60 -17.44
C HIS A 207 -5.40 -17.76 -17.36
N ILE A 208 -5.49 -16.50 -17.82
CA ILE A 208 -4.56 -15.42 -17.50
C ILE A 208 -5.31 -14.39 -16.65
N GLU A 209 -4.69 -13.87 -15.58
CA GLU A 209 -5.17 -12.73 -14.82
C GLU A 209 -4.21 -11.52 -14.97
N LEU A 210 -4.67 -10.46 -15.62
CA LEU A 210 -3.93 -9.21 -15.81
C LEU A 210 -4.39 -8.18 -14.79
N ARG A 211 -3.48 -7.69 -13.95
CA ARG A 211 -3.82 -6.82 -12.81
C ARG A 211 -3.50 -5.37 -13.12
N HIS A 212 -4.53 -4.58 -13.37
CA HIS A 212 -4.43 -3.15 -13.69
C HIS A 212 -5.05 -2.27 -12.59
N LEU A 213 -4.62 -1.02 -12.57
CA LEU A 213 -5.19 0.03 -11.72
C LEU A 213 -6.20 0.92 -12.48
N GLN A 214 -6.32 0.76 -13.80
CA GLN A 214 -7.33 1.38 -14.66
C GLN A 214 -7.90 0.32 -15.60
N ASP A 215 -9.07 0.61 -16.15
CA ASP A 215 -9.63 -0.20 -17.24
C ASP A 215 -8.66 -0.23 -18.42
N SER A 216 -8.38 -1.43 -18.93
CA SER A 216 -7.56 -1.61 -20.12
C SER A 216 -8.35 -1.34 -21.41
N GLU A 217 -9.68 -1.21 -21.34
CA GLU A 217 -10.55 -1.02 -22.53
C GLU A 217 -10.41 -2.14 -23.58
N LEU A 218 -9.87 -3.30 -23.18
CA LEU A 218 -9.70 -4.47 -24.05
C LEU A 218 -10.95 -5.37 -24.13
N GLU A 219 -12.04 -4.97 -23.46
CA GLU A 219 -13.31 -5.71 -23.39
C GLU A 219 -13.16 -7.16 -22.86
N LEU A 220 -12.12 -7.43 -22.08
CA LEU A 220 -11.92 -8.71 -21.41
C LEU A 220 -12.88 -8.86 -20.23
N PRO A 221 -13.30 -10.08 -19.86
CA PRO A 221 -13.99 -10.33 -18.60
C PRO A 221 -13.18 -9.79 -17.41
N GLN A 222 -13.80 -8.98 -16.54
CA GLN A 222 -13.10 -8.31 -15.44
C GLN A 222 -13.64 -8.67 -14.06
N ARG A 223 -12.76 -8.58 -13.06
CA ARG A 223 -13.14 -8.43 -11.65
C ARG A 223 -12.84 -7.04 -11.13
N LEU A 224 -13.82 -6.50 -10.42
CA LEU A 224 -13.80 -5.16 -9.83
C LEU A 224 -14.02 -5.19 -8.31
N ASP A 225 -13.90 -6.35 -7.66
CA ASP A 225 -14.12 -6.50 -6.22
C ASP A 225 -12.92 -6.07 -5.36
N LYS A 226 -11.81 -5.70 -6.01
CA LYS A 226 -10.57 -5.21 -5.38
C LYS A 226 -10.45 -3.70 -5.51
N VAL A 227 -9.91 -3.08 -4.46
CA VAL A 227 -9.58 -1.66 -4.42
C VAL A 227 -8.22 -1.48 -3.77
N THR A 228 -7.45 -0.50 -4.23
CA THR A 228 -6.31 0.05 -3.46
C THR A 228 -6.69 1.42 -2.89
N PHE A 229 -5.87 1.97 -2.00
CA PHE A 229 -6.15 3.25 -1.35
C PHE A 229 -4.95 4.17 -1.45
N LEU A 230 -5.11 5.30 -2.15
CA LEU A 230 -4.05 6.27 -2.36
C LEU A 230 -4.30 7.52 -1.52
N LEU A 231 -3.26 7.98 -0.83
CA LEU A 231 -3.27 9.20 -0.03
C LEU A 231 -2.24 10.18 -0.60
N PRO A 232 -2.66 11.31 -1.18
CA PRO A 232 -1.75 12.40 -1.49
C PRO A 232 -1.05 12.88 -0.22
N LEU A 233 0.27 12.97 -0.27
CA LEU A 233 1.11 13.45 0.80
C LEU A 233 1.42 14.94 0.59
N PRO A 234 1.14 15.79 1.59
CA PRO A 234 1.57 17.18 1.54
C PRO A 234 3.08 17.30 1.80
N PRO A 235 3.69 18.48 1.56
CA PRO A 235 5.11 18.70 1.79
C PRO A 235 5.58 18.52 3.26
N THR A 236 4.67 18.58 4.24
CA THR A 236 5.02 18.45 5.66
C THR A 236 4.04 17.59 6.45
N THR A 237 4.56 16.95 7.51
CA THR A 237 3.81 16.11 8.44
C THR A 237 2.73 16.90 9.19
N GLU A 238 2.98 18.17 9.49
CA GLU A 238 2.03 19.05 10.18
C GLU A 238 0.79 19.31 9.32
N LEU A 239 0.97 19.48 8.01
CA LEU A 239 -0.15 19.66 7.08
C LEU A 239 -0.98 18.38 7.00
N LEU A 240 -0.33 17.21 6.90
CA LEU A 240 -1.05 15.93 6.90
C LEU A 240 -1.82 15.72 8.21
N TRP A 241 -1.21 16.00 9.35
CA TRP A 241 -1.85 15.86 10.67
C TRP A 241 -3.13 16.69 10.82
N GLN A 242 -3.18 17.86 10.17
CA GLN A 242 -4.35 18.74 10.21
C GLN A 242 -5.54 18.19 9.43
N THR A 243 -5.31 17.38 8.39
CA THR A 243 -6.40 16.77 7.60
C THR A 243 -7.13 15.66 8.36
N PHE A 244 -6.46 15.01 9.30
CA PHE A 244 -7.03 13.89 10.04
C PHE A 244 -8.22 14.30 10.92
N ARG A 245 -9.23 13.43 11.01
CA ARG A 245 -10.38 13.66 11.89
C ARG A 245 -9.94 13.53 13.38
N PRO A 246 -10.64 14.21 14.32
CA PRO A 246 -10.30 14.13 15.75
C PRO A 246 -10.19 12.71 16.31
N LYS A 247 -11.04 11.79 15.83
CA LYS A 247 -11.02 10.37 16.23
C LYS A 247 -9.70 9.69 15.89
N LEU A 248 -9.21 9.85 14.65
CA LEU A 248 -7.95 9.24 14.20
C LEU A 248 -6.78 9.79 15.03
N ARG A 249 -6.69 11.12 15.19
CA ARG A 249 -5.66 11.76 16.03
C ARG A 249 -5.66 11.26 17.48
N ALA A 250 -6.85 11.02 18.05
CA ALA A 250 -6.96 10.48 19.40
C ALA A 250 -6.48 9.02 19.48
N GLN A 251 -6.72 8.21 18.45
CA GLN A 251 -6.21 6.83 18.39
C GLN A 251 -4.69 6.78 18.25
N ILE A 252 -4.10 7.64 17.42
CA ILE A 252 -2.64 7.77 17.29
C ILE A 252 -2.02 8.17 18.63
N ARG A 253 -2.52 9.25 19.26
CA ARG A 253 -2.03 9.74 20.56
C ARG A 253 -2.22 8.78 21.72
N ARG A 254 -3.18 7.85 21.62
CA ARG A 254 -3.35 6.80 22.64
C ARG A 254 -2.13 5.88 22.65
N ALA A 255 -1.72 5.43 21.47
CA ALA A 255 -0.60 4.51 21.32
C ALA A 255 0.75 5.13 21.74
N GLU A 256 0.91 6.45 21.55
CA GLU A 256 2.11 7.18 22.01
C GLU A 256 2.30 7.12 23.54
N ARG A 257 1.23 6.91 24.33
CA ARG A 257 1.33 6.79 25.80
C ARG A 257 1.95 5.48 26.26
N GLU A 258 1.99 4.50 25.36
CA GLU A 258 2.61 3.20 25.60
C GLU A 258 4.12 3.25 25.33
N ASP A 259 4.66 4.40 24.91
CA ASP A 259 6.07 4.64 24.57
C ASP A 259 6.66 3.60 23.58
N PRO A 260 6.03 3.39 22.42
CA PRO A 260 6.50 2.40 21.44
C PRO A 260 7.79 2.84 20.74
N GLU A 261 8.71 1.88 20.56
CA GLU A 261 9.94 2.06 19.79
C GLU A 261 9.70 1.73 18.31
N LEU A 262 9.98 2.66 17.40
CA LEU A 262 9.92 2.45 15.96
C LEU A 262 11.33 2.22 15.39
N MET A 263 11.46 1.18 14.58
CA MET A 263 12.66 0.92 13.78
C MET A 263 12.26 0.87 12.30
N ILE A 264 12.98 1.59 11.45
CA ILE A 264 12.87 1.51 9.98
C ILE A 264 14.26 1.20 9.44
N GLY A 265 14.38 0.14 8.65
CA GLY A 265 15.68 -0.40 8.24
C GLY A 265 15.59 -1.41 7.10
N GLY A 266 16.64 -2.20 6.92
CA GLY A 266 16.78 -3.21 5.88
C GLY A 266 16.79 -4.64 6.44
N PRO A 267 17.61 -5.54 5.87
CA PRO A 267 17.67 -6.96 6.26
C PRO A 267 17.93 -7.24 7.74
N GLU A 268 18.57 -6.32 8.47
CA GLU A 268 18.83 -6.44 9.90
C GLU A 268 17.54 -6.51 10.74
N LEU A 269 16.42 -6.01 10.22
CA LEU A 269 15.11 -6.08 10.86
C LEU A 269 14.29 -7.31 10.44
N LEU A 270 14.81 -8.17 9.55
CA LEU A 270 14.04 -9.29 8.97
C LEU A 270 13.58 -10.30 10.03
N GLY A 271 14.42 -10.60 11.01
CA GLY A 271 14.08 -11.47 12.13
C GLY A 271 12.81 -11.01 12.87
N PRO A 272 12.85 -9.85 13.55
CA PRO A 272 11.69 -9.34 14.29
C PRO A 272 10.48 -9.01 13.41
N PHE A 273 10.68 -8.54 12.17
CA PHE A 273 9.59 -8.37 11.20
C PHE A 273 8.87 -9.71 10.95
N TYR A 274 9.63 -10.75 10.62
CA TYR A 274 9.06 -12.04 10.26
C TYR A 274 8.38 -12.73 11.44
N ASP A 275 8.88 -12.52 12.66
CA ASP A 275 8.25 -13.06 13.85
C ASP A 275 6.83 -12.52 14.06
N VAL A 276 6.62 -11.21 13.91
CA VAL A 276 5.29 -10.59 13.96
C VAL A 276 4.43 -11.03 12.78
N PHE A 277 4.98 -10.95 11.56
CA PHE A 277 4.26 -11.26 10.34
C PHE A 277 3.75 -12.71 10.31
N ALA A 278 4.61 -13.69 10.59
CA ALA A 278 4.25 -15.10 10.54
C ALA A 278 3.18 -15.49 11.59
N CYS A 279 3.26 -14.90 12.79
CA CYS A 279 2.25 -15.09 13.82
C CYS A 279 0.89 -14.56 13.36
N ASN A 280 0.83 -13.33 12.84
CA ASN A 280 -0.41 -12.74 12.36
C ASN A 280 -0.99 -13.51 11.16
N MET A 281 -0.15 -13.95 10.22
CA MET A 281 -0.61 -14.75 9.07
C MET A 281 -1.20 -16.09 9.51
N ARG A 282 -0.61 -16.76 10.52
CA ARG A 282 -1.19 -17.96 11.13
C ARG A 282 -2.56 -17.64 11.74
N ASP A 283 -2.67 -16.59 12.53
CA ASP A 283 -3.93 -16.20 13.19
C ASP A 283 -5.04 -15.83 12.18
N LEU A 284 -4.67 -15.28 11.02
CA LEU A 284 -5.59 -15.02 9.91
C LEU A 284 -5.99 -16.29 9.13
N GLY A 285 -5.29 -17.40 9.33
CA GLY A 285 -5.50 -18.64 8.58
C GLY A 285 -4.88 -18.63 7.18
N THR A 286 -3.88 -17.78 6.96
CA THR A 286 -3.21 -17.60 5.67
C THR A 286 -1.81 -18.21 5.70
N PRO A 287 -1.43 -19.02 4.68
CA PRO A 287 -0.06 -19.46 4.50
C PRO A 287 0.92 -18.29 4.43
N VAL A 288 1.97 -18.35 5.24
CA VAL A 288 2.99 -17.29 5.31
C VAL A 288 4.03 -17.47 4.21
N TYR A 289 4.52 -16.37 3.64
CA TYR A 289 5.73 -16.34 2.82
C TYR A 289 6.97 -16.83 3.58
N GLY A 290 7.99 -17.29 2.87
CA GLY A 290 9.29 -17.63 3.46
C GLY A 290 10.06 -16.37 3.89
N LYS A 291 11.06 -16.52 4.77
CA LYS A 291 11.98 -15.41 5.07
C LYS A 291 12.73 -14.96 3.82
N ASP A 292 13.14 -15.92 2.98
CA ASP A 292 13.87 -15.67 1.74
C ASP A 292 13.07 -14.83 0.74
N PHE A 293 11.72 -14.90 0.77
CA PHE A 293 10.88 -14.02 -0.03
C PHE A 293 11.14 -12.55 0.30
N PHE A 294 11.10 -12.18 1.58
CA PHE A 294 11.33 -10.80 2.00
C PHE A 294 12.80 -10.39 1.83
N LEU A 295 13.74 -11.32 2.10
CA LEU A 295 15.16 -11.06 1.92
C LEU A 295 15.53 -10.80 0.46
N ASN A 296 15.10 -11.69 -0.45
CA ASN A 296 15.36 -11.55 -1.88
C ASN A 296 14.68 -10.29 -2.43
N LEU A 297 13.46 -9.98 -1.98
CA LEU A 297 12.77 -8.76 -2.40
C LEU A 297 13.51 -7.50 -1.95
N LEU A 298 14.01 -7.45 -0.70
CA LEU A 298 14.86 -6.36 -0.22
C LEU A 298 16.13 -6.22 -1.06
N GLN A 299 16.77 -7.33 -1.44
CA GLN A 299 17.98 -7.31 -2.27
C GLN A 299 17.71 -6.77 -3.69
N HIS A 300 16.60 -7.19 -4.32
CA HIS A 300 16.24 -6.75 -5.68
C HIS A 300 15.71 -5.31 -5.75
N LEU A 301 15.11 -4.81 -4.68
CA LEU A 301 14.63 -3.43 -4.59
C LEU A 301 15.68 -2.47 -4.00
N GLY A 302 16.67 -2.98 -3.29
CA GLY A 302 17.74 -2.19 -2.68
C GLY A 302 17.20 -1.09 -1.78
N GLU A 303 17.66 0.15 -2.02
CA GLU A 303 17.26 1.31 -1.23
C GLU A 303 15.78 1.71 -1.38
N SER A 304 15.07 1.15 -2.35
CA SER A 304 13.63 1.36 -2.51
C SER A 304 12.77 0.53 -1.55
N ALA A 305 13.34 -0.39 -0.77
CA ALA A 305 12.58 -1.21 0.17
C ALA A 305 13.07 -1.08 1.61
N ARG A 306 12.14 -1.07 2.56
CA ARG A 306 12.43 -1.00 4.00
C ARG A 306 11.53 -1.94 4.78
N LEU A 307 12.04 -2.45 5.89
CA LEU A 307 11.26 -3.08 6.94
C LEU A 307 10.97 -2.07 8.04
N VAL A 308 9.80 -2.20 8.64
CA VAL A 308 9.36 -1.45 9.81
C VAL A 308 9.07 -2.45 10.92
N VAL A 309 9.56 -2.16 12.11
CA VAL A 309 9.24 -2.90 13.34
C VAL A 309 8.87 -1.90 14.41
N VAL A 310 7.71 -2.11 15.04
CA VAL A 310 7.29 -1.40 16.24
C VAL A 310 7.43 -2.35 17.42
N LYS A 311 8.22 -1.97 18.42
CA LYS A 311 8.34 -2.70 19.67
C LYS A 311 7.56 -2.01 20.78
N LEU A 312 7.06 -2.83 21.69
CA LEU A 312 6.49 -2.39 22.96
C LEU A 312 7.15 -3.17 24.09
N ASN A 313 7.70 -2.47 25.09
CA ASN A 313 8.45 -3.08 26.21
C ASN A 313 9.55 -4.04 25.72
N GLY A 314 10.30 -3.64 24.68
CA GLY A 314 11.38 -4.43 24.08
C GLY A 314 10.93 -5.59 23.18
N LYS A 315 9.62 -5.85 23.03
CA LYS A 315 9.09 -6.96 22.23
C LYS A 315 8.50 -6.47 20.90
N PRO A 316 8.82 -7.09 19.75
CA PRO A 316 8.17 -6.80 18.47
C PRO A 316 6.65 -6.99 18.57
N ALA A 317 5.90 -5.97 18.15
CA ALA A 317 4.45 -5.90 18.34
C ALA A 317 3.72 -5.59 17.02
N GLY A 318 4.31 -4.73 16.19
CA GLY A 318 3.86 -4.41 14.84
C GLY A 318 5.00 -4.51 13.84
N CYS A 319 4.67 -4.78 12.58
CA CYS A 319 5.65 -4.79 11.50
C CYS A 319 5.03 -4.36 10.16
N ALA A 320 5.86 -3.82 9.27
CA ALA A 320 5.47 -3.54 7.90
C ALA A 320 6.65 -3.68 6.93
N PHE A 321 6.32 -3.85 5.65
CA PHE A 321 7.25 -3.78 4.54
C PHE A 321 6.86 -2.58 3.70
N LEU A 322 7.82 -1.72 3.37
CA LEU A 322 7.64 -0.52 2.57
C LEU A 322 8.35 -0.68 1.24
N MET A 323 7.73 -0.17 0.18
CA MET A 323 8.27 -0.16 -1.17
C MET A 323 8.11 1.22 -1.79
N GLY A 324 9.16 1.78 -2.35
CA GLY A 324 9.17 3.09 -2.98
C GLY A 324 9.52 3.02 -4.47
N TYR A 325 8.75 3.73 -5.29
CA TYR A 325 9.04 3.88 -6.71
C TYR A 325 8.51 5.22 -7.22
N ALA A 326 9.34 5.92 -7.99
CA ALA A 326 9.06 7.28 -8.43
C ALA A 326 8.58 8.15 -7.25
N GLU A 327 7.38 8.74 -7.35
CA GLU A 327 6.82 9.62 -6.32
C GLU A 327 5.90 8.90 -5.32
N GLN A 328 5.81 7.57 -5.38
CA GLN A 328 4.91 6.77 -4.54
C GLN A 328 5.65 5.83 -3.59
N MET A 329 5.17 5.74 -2.35
CA MET A 329 5.51 4.68 -1.40
C MET A 329 4.29 3.79 -1.13
N GLU A 330 4.45 2.47 -1.17
CA GLU A 330 3.44 1.47 -0.84
C GLU A 330 3.79 0.72 0.46
N ILE A 331 2.77 0.30 1.19
CA ILE A 331 2.84 -0.65 2.30
C ILE A 331 2.12 -1.98 1.96
N PRO A 332 2.73 -2.86 1.14
CA PRO A 332 2.09 -4.10 0.70
C PRO A 332 1.78 -5.08 1.85
N TRP A 333 2.64 -5.09 2.88
CA TRP A 333 2.47 -5.95 4.05
C TRP A 333 2.56 -5.14 5.33
N ALA A 334 1.54 -5.29 6.17
CA ALA A 334 1.51 -4.74 7.52
C ALA A 334 0.86 -5.77 8.45
N SER A 335 1.36 -5.88 9.68
CA SER A 335 0.83 -6.81 10.67
C SER A 335 1.02 -6.26 12.08
N THR A 336 0.16 -6.71 12.98
CA THR A 336 0.22 -6.39 14.40
C THR A 336 -0.24 -7.62 15.16
N LEU A 337 0.47 -8.00 16.21
CA LEU A 337 0.05 -9.14 17.02
C LEU A 337 -1.24 -8.80 17.77
N ARG A 338 -2.17 -9.76 17.79
CA ARG A 338 -3.52 -9.57 18.34
C ARG A 338 -3.52 -9.08 19.78
N GLU A 339 -2.58 -9.53 20.60
CA GLU A 339 -2.45 -9.14 22.01
C GLU A 339 -2.21 -7.64 22.20
N PHE A 340 -1.66 -6.95 21.20
CA PHE A 340 -1.40 -5.52 21.25
C PHE A 340 -2.47 -4.67 20.55
N ASN A 341 -3.52 -5.26 19.96
CA ASN A 341 -4.53 -4.49 19.21
C ASN A 341 -5.22 -3.40 20.04
N THR A 342 -5.34 -3.58 21.35
CA THR A 342 -5.99 -2.62 22.27
C THR A 342 -5.12 -1.39 22.54
N THR A 343 -3.81 -1.47 22.33
CA THR A 343 -2.86 -0.38 22.59
C THR A 343 -2.93 0.72 21.52
N GLY A 344 -3.39 0.37 20.31
CA GLY A 344 -3.40 1.26 19.16
C GLY A 344 -2.08 1.32 18.40
N ILE A 345 -1.11 0.43 18.66
CA ILE A 345 0.20 0.45 17.99
C ILE A 345 0.13 0.38 16.47
N ASN A 346 -0.89 -0.24 15.89
CA ASN A 346 -1.10 -0.22 14.44
C ASN A 346 -1.33 1.22 13.93
N MET A 347 -2.07 2.04 14.68
CA MET A 347 -2.27 3.46 14.34
C MET A 347 -0.97 4.25 14.47
N PHE A 348 -0.19 4.00 15.52
CA PHE A 348 1.13 4.61 15.67
C PHE A 348 2.06 4.23 14.50
N MET A 349 2.13 2.94 14.15
CA MET A 349 2.95 2.44 13.05
C MET A 349 2.63 3.15 11.73
N TYR A 350 1.36 3.18 11.34
CA TYR A 350 0.95 3.85 10.10
C TYR A 350 1.23 5.36 10.14
N TRP A 351 1.02 6.03 11.28
CA TRP A 351 1.38 7.45 11.41
C TRP A 351 2.88 7.67 11.18
N LYS A 352 3.72 6.87 11.83
CA LYS A 352 5.18 6.96 11.67
C LYS A 352 5.65 6.62 10.27
N VAL A 353 5.01 5.67 9.60
CA VAL A 353 5.29 5.35 8.19
C VAL A 353 4.93 6.52 7.27
N LEU A 354 3.82 7.23 7.52
CA LEU A 354 3.46 8.43 6.75
C LEU A 354 4.44 9.57 7.00
N GLU A 355 4.89 9.77 8.24
CA GLU A 355 5.96 10.73 8.56
C GLU A 355 7.25 10.39 7.80
N PHE A 356 7.62 9.11 7.77
CA PHE A 356 8.76 8.62 7.02
C PHE A 356 8.60 8.87 5.52
N ALA A 357 7.45 8.52 4.92
CA ALA A 357 7.18 8.74 3.49
C ALA A 357 7.33 10.22 3.08
N ILE A 358 6.79 11.14 3.88
CA ILE A 358 6.95 12.59 3.67
C ILE A 358 8.43 12.99 3.78
N SER A 359 9.14 12.50 4.80
CA SER A 359 10.57 12.83 4.99
C SER A 359 11.46 12.35 3.85
N GLN A 360 11.06 11.30 3.13
CA GLN A 360 11.75 10.77 1.96
C GLN A 360 11.31 11.47 0.65
N GLY A 361 10.40 12.43 0.71
CA GLY A 361 9.95 13.21 -0.45
C GLY A 361 8.92 12.52 -1.33
N TYR A 362 8.29 11.43 -0.89
CA TYR A 362 7.18 10.81 -1.62
C TYR A 362 5.95 11.72 -1.61
N LYS A 363 5.22 11.74 -2.72
CA LYS A 363 4.01 12.56 -2.91
C LYS A 363 2.72 11.76 -2.79
N VAL A 364 2.79 10.43 -2.86
CA VAL A 364 1.65 9.54 -2.65
C VAL A 364 2.02 8.37 -1.77
N PHE A 365 1.09 8.02 -0.89
CA PHE A 365 1.15 6.80 -0.11
C PHE A 365 0.05 5.81 -0.52
N ASP A 366 0.44 4.62 -0.93
CA ASP A 366 -0.44 3.51 -1.28
C ASP A 366 -0.58 2.54 -0.10
N PHE A 367 -1.79 2.48 0.46
CA PHE A 367 -2.12 1.57 1.57
C PHE A 367 -2.27 0.10 1.11
N GLY A 368 -2.10 -0.18 -0.18
CA GLY A 368 -2.21 -1.49 -0.80
C GLY A 368 -3.65 -1.94 -1.01
N ARG A 369 -3.82 -3.15 -1.55
CA ARG A 369 -5.12 -3.72 -1.92
C ARG A 369 -5.94 -4.25 -0.75
N CYS A 370 -7.25 -4.03 -0.76
CA CYS A 370 -8.23 -4.81 0.01
C CYS A 370 -9.47 -5.15 -0.85
N SER A 371 -10.33 -6.04 -0.36
CA SER A 371 -11.65 -6.24 -0.96
C SER A 371 -12.58 -5.09 -0.57
N LYS A 372 -13.52 -4.75 -1.47
CA LYS A 372 -14.60 -3.80 -1.20
C LYS A 372 -15.36 -4.18 0.09
N ASP A 373 -15.77 -3.16 0.84
CA ASP A 373 -16.56 -3.25 2.08
C ASP A 373 -15.97 -4.08 3.23
N SER A 374 -14.70 -4.50 3.13
CA SER A 374 -13.99 -5.23 4.18
C SER A 374 -13.67 -4.34 5.40
N GLY A 375 -13.35 -4.96 6.55
CA GLY A 375 -12.86 -4.20 7.72
C GLY A 375 -11.61 -3.36 7.40
N THR A 376 -10.75 -3.87 6.53
CA THR A 376 -9.55 -3.18 6.03
C THR A 376 -9.90 -1.97 5.16
N TYR A 377 -11.02 -2.00 4.43
CA TYR A 377 -11.51 -0.84 3.66
C TYR A 377 -11.75 0.35 4.58
N LYS A 378 -12.57 0.17 5.63
CA LYS A 378 -12.87 1.21 6.62
C LYS A 378 -11.61 1.68 7.35
N PHE A 379 -10.67 0.77 7.59
CA PHE A 379 -9.39 1.13 8.18
C PHE A 379 -8.62 2.12 7.31
N LYS A 380 -8.54 1.89 5.98
CA LYS A 380 -7.79 2.75 5.05
C LYS A 380 -8.47 4.08 4.81
N GLU A 381 -9.80 4.07 4.62
CA GLU A 381 -10.60 5.28 4.44
C GLU A 381 -10.44 6.29 5.59
N GLN A 382 -10.28 5.82 6.83
CA GLN A 382 -10.16 6.70 7.99
C GLN A 382 -8.93 7.62 7.94
N TRP A 383 -7.89 7.23 7.19
CA TRP A 383 -6.67 8.01 6.97
C TRP A 383 -6.83 9.15 5.94
N GLY A 384 -8.02 9.27 5.33
CA GLY A 384 -8.28 10.23 4.26
C GLY A 384 -7.84 9.77 2.87
N ALA A 385 -7.35 8.53 2.76
CA ALA A 385 -6.99 7.90 1.50
C ALA A 385 -8.23 7.67 0.63
N GLN A 386 -8.09 7.82 -0.69
CA GLN A 386 -9.15 7.62 -1.67
C GLN A 386 -9.08 6.21 -2.25
N PRO A 387 -10.22 5.50 -2.36
CA PRO A 387 -10.26 4.18 -2.97
C PRO A 387 -10.08 4.29 -4.49
N ILE A 388 -9.18 3.48 -5.04
CA ILE A 388 -9.01 3.31 -6.48
C ILE A 388 -9.45 1.88 -6.85
N PRO A 389 -10.53 1.73 -7.64
CA PRO A 389 -10.93 0.43 -8.18
C PRO A 389 -9.80 -0.22 -8.96
N MET A 390 -9.63 -1.51 -8.79
CA MET A 390 -8.65 -2.29 -9.56
C MET A 390 -9.40 -3.10 -10.63
N HIS A 391 -8.81 -3.17 -11.80
CA HIS A 391 -9.35 -3.87 -12.97
C HIS A 391 -8.51 -5.11 -13.20
N TRP A 392 -9.04 -6.26 -12.78
CA TRP A 392 -8.39 -7.55 -13.00
C TRP A 392 -9.03 -8.22 -14.21
N ASP A 393 -8.33 -8.15 -15.35
CA ASP A 393 -8.81 -8.66 -16.63
C ASP A 393 -8.45 -10.14 -16.78
N TYR A 394 -9.32 -10.93 -17.42
CA TYR A 394 -9.13 -12.36 -17.59
C TYR A 394 -9.14 -12.77 -19.05
N CYS A 395 -8.11 -13.51 -19.47
CA CYS A 395 -8.17 -14.31 -20.70
C CYS A 395 -8.59 -15.73 -20.33
N LEU A 396 -9.75 -16.15 -20.84
CA LEU A 396 -10.39 -17.44 -20.55
C LEU A 396 -10.59 -18.25 -21.83
N PRO A 397 -10.69 -19.59 -21.75
CA PRO A 397 -11.28 -20.39 -22.81
C PRO A 397 -12.72 -19.93 -23.11
N PRO A 398 -13.20 -20.04 -24.36
CA PRO A 398 -14.57 -19.69 -24.70
C PRO A 398 -15.60 -20.43 -23.83
N GLY A 399 -16.55 -19.68 -23.24
CA GLY A 399 -17.64 -20.25 -22.44
C GLY A 399 -17.31 -20.55 -20.96
N GLU A 400 -16.07 -20.31 -20.53
CA GLU A 400 -15.67 -20.49 -19.12
C GLU A 400 -16.07 -19.29 -18.25
N ASN A 401 -16.31 -19.55 -16.96
CA ASN A 401 -16.61 -18.52 -15.96
C ASN A 401 -15.35 -17.98 -15.29
N LEU A 402 -15.46 -16.79 -14.69
CA LEU A 402 -14.37 -16.21 -13.89
C LEU A 402 -13.97 -17.13 -12.73
N PRO A 403 -12.66 -17.36 -12.50
CA PRO A 403 -12.17 -18.35 -11.53
C PRO A 403 -12.42 -17.93 -10.08
N GLU A 404 -13.29 -18.60 -9.33
CA GLU A 404 -13.58 -18.25 -7.93
C GLU A 404 -12.70 -18.97 -6.90
N LEU A 405 -11.78 -18.23 -6.26
CA LEU A 405 -11.19 -18.63 -4.99
C LEU A 405 -12.07 -18.12 -3.85
N ASN A 406 -13.18 -18.83 -3.60
CA ASN A 406 -14.13 -18.43 -2.58
C ASN A 406 -13.72 -18.96 -1.19
N PRO A 407 -13.25 -18.10 -0.26
CA PRO A 407 -12.87 -18.53 1.09
C PRO A 407 -14.07 -19.05 1.90
N ASN A 408 -15.30 -18.73 1.46
CA ASN A 408 -16.52 -19.23 2.09
C ASN A 408 -16.87 -20.66 1.73
N ASN A 409 -16.16 -21.28 0.78
CA ASN A 409 -16.28 -22.70 0.48
C ASN A 409 -16.02 -23.51 1.77
N PRO A 410 -16.90 -24.46 2.15
CA PRO A 410 -16.75 -25.25 3.37
C PRO A 410 -15.38 -25.93 3.50
N LYS A 411 -14.78 -26.38 2.38
CA LYS A 411 -13.44 -26.98 2.37
C LYS A 411 -12.36 -25.97 2.78
N PHE A 412 -12.38 -24.76 2.20
CA PHE A 412 -11.42 -23.72 2.55
C PHE A 412 -11.63 -23.21 3.98
N LYS A 413 -12.89 -23.09 4.44
CA LYS A 413 -13.17 -22.75 5.86
C LYS A 413 -12.54 -23.73 6.85
N LEU A 414 -12.63 -25.03 6.58
CA LEU A 414 -12.00 -26.05 7.42
C LEU A 414 -10.47 -25.91 7.40
N LEU A 415 -9.87 -25.76 6.21
CA LEU A 415 -8.42 -25.58 6.07
C LEU A 415 -7.92 -24.33 6.81
N ILE A 416 -8.63 -23.21 6.70
CA ILE A 416 -8.36 -21.96 7.43
C ILE A 416 -8.43 -22.22 8.94
N ALA A 417 -9.49 -22.87 9.44
CA ALA A 417 -9.67 -23.15 10.86
C ALA A 417 -8.60 -24.10 11.44
N VAL A 418 -8.14 -25.07 10.65
CA VAL A 418 -7.01 -25.94 11.00
C VAL A 418 -5.72 -25.13 11.03
N TRP A 419 -5.46 -24.32 10.01
CA TRP A 419 -4.26 -23.48 9.92
C TRP A 419 -4.11 -22.56 11.13
N GLN A 420 -5.20 -21.90 11.54
CA GLN A 420 -5.25 -21.02 12.70
C GLN A 420 -4.85 -21.70 14.02
N ARG A 421 -4.96 -23.02 14.10
CA ARG A 421 -4.62 -23.82 15.29
C ARG A 421 -3.22 -24.41 15.25
N LEU A 422 -2.53 -24.35 14.11
CA LEU A 422 -1.17 -24.87 14.00
C LEU A 422 -0.19 -24.01 14.82
N PRO A 423 0.86 -24.64 15.41
CA PRO A 423 1.99 -23.91 15.96
C PRO A 423 2.67 -23.07 14.88
N VAL A 424 3.11 -21.86 15.24
CA VAL A 424 3.70 -20.90 14.28
C VAL A 424 4.96 -21.47 13.60
N TRP A 425 5.78 -22.26 14.32
CA TRP A 425 6.97 -22.87 13.71
C TRP A 425 6.61 -23.81 12.55
N LEU A 426 5.48 -24.52 12.66
CA LEU A 426 5.02 -25.45 11.62
C LEU A 426 4.47 -24.67 10.42
N THR A 427 3.73 -23.59 10.64
CA THR A 427 3.24 -22.74 9.55
C THR A 427 4.38 -22.05 8.78
N ARG A 428 5.49 -21.71 9.45
CA ARG A 428 6.71 -21.20 8.81
C ARG A 428 7.37 -22.22 7.89
N LEU A 429 7.28 -23.52 8.22
CA LEU A 429 7.86 -24.58 7.41
C LEU A 429 6.99 -24.91 6.18
N ILE A 430 5.68 -25.08 6.37
CA ILE A 430 4.79 -25.55 5.30
C ILE A 430 4.18 -24.40 4.48
N GLY A 431 4.04 -23.21 5.07
CA GLY A 431 3.46 -22.01 4.45
C GLY A 431 4.09 -21.62 3.12
N PRO A 432 5.43 -21.50 3.03
CA PRO A 432 6.12 -21.08 1.81
C PRO A 432 5.82 -21.99 0.60
N HIS A 433 5.67 -23.29 0.82
CA HIS A 433 5.36 -24.26 -0.24
C HIS A 433 3.91 -24.16 -0.76
N ILE A 434 3.00 -23.59 0.03
CA ILE A 434 1.60 -23.39 -0.33
C ILE A 434 1.41 -22.01 -0.95
N VAL A 435 1.89 -20.97 -0.27
CA VAL A 435 1.65 -19.57 -0.66
C VAL A 435 2.26 -19.22 -2.02
N LYS A 436 3.37 -19.87 -2.40
CA LYS A 436 4.01 -19.65 -3.70
C LYS A 436 3.09 -19.91 -4.89
N SER A 437 2.08 -20.77 -4.72
CA SER A 437 1.14 -21.16 -5.77
C SER A 437 -0.24 -20.52 -5.62
N LEU A 438 -0.40 -19.56 -4.70
CA LEU A 438 -1.60 -18.73 -4.61
C LEU A 438 -1.53 -17.59 -5.64
N PRO A 439 -2.65 -17.21 -6.27
CA PRO A 439 -2.71 -16.10 -7.21
C PRO A 439 -2.25 -14.78 -6.58
#